data_AF-A0A1B0DIJ0-F1
#
_entry.id   AF-A0A1B0DIJ0-F1
#
_cell.length_a   1.000
_cell.length_b   1.000
_cell.length_c   1.000
_cell.angle_alpha   90.00
_cell.angle_beta   90.00
_cell.angle_gamma   90.00
#
_symmetry.space_group_name_H-M   'P 1'
#
loop_
_entity.id
_entity.type
_entity.pdbx_description
1 polymer ?
#
loop_
_entity_poly.entity_id
_entity_poly.type
_entity_poly.pdbx_seq_one_letter_code
_entity_poly.pdbx_strand_id
1 'polypeptide(L)'
;MYDMLTGLPPFTAENRKKTIETILKGKLNLPGYLTAEARDLIRRLMKRQVPQRLGAGISDGAAVRAHPFFKHVQWADVIHRRLEPPIKPVLVSY
;
A
#
# COMPACT_ATOMS: atom_id res chain seq x y z
N MET A 1 0.93 1.26 2.41
CA MET A 1 1.76 1.29 1.17
C MET A 1 2.17 2.70 0.81
N TYR A 2 1.23 3.58 0.43
CA TYR A 2 1.58 4.97 0.10
C TYR A 2 2.35 5.66 1.24
N ASP A 3 1.82 5.59 2.46
CA ASP A 3 2.43 6.19 3.65
C ASP A 3 3.84 5.66 3.91
N MET A 4 4.02 4.33 3.98
CA MET A 4 5.34 3.72 4.15
C MET A 4 6.38 4.10 3.07
N LEU A 5 5.94 4.43 1.85
CA LEU A 5 6.83 4.79 0.73
C LEU A 5 7.03 6.30 0.58
N THR A 6 6.24 7.13 1.25
CA THR A 6 6.26 8.59 1.09
C THR A 6 6.40 9.36 2.40
N GLY A 7 6.24 8.68 3.54
CA GLY A 7 6.28 9.25 4.88
C GLY A 7 4.99 9.97 5.32
N LEU A 8 3.98 10.06 4.44
CA LEU A 8 2.73 10.77 4.72
C LEU A 8 1.52 10.04 4.13
N PRO A 9 0.33 10.13 4.75
CA PRO A 9 -0.90 9.61 4.16
C PRO A 9 -1.23 10.27 2.80
N PRO A 10 -1.91 9.55 1.89
CA PRO A 10 -2.23 10.06 0.56
C PRO A 10 -3.26 11.19 0.55
N PHE A 11 -4.08 11.30 1.61
CA PHE A 11 -5.08 12.34 1.76
C PHE A 11 -4.99 12.92 3.16
N THR A 12 -4.49 14.15 3.25
CA THR A 12 -4.34 14.91 4.49
C THR A 12 -4.96 16.29 4.31
N ALA A 13 -5.67 16.78 5.33
CA ALA A 13 -6.20 18.14 5.35
C ALA A 13 -6.27 18.66 6.79
N GLU A 14 -6.50 19.96 6.94
CA GLU A 14 -6.54 20.67 8.23
C GLU A 14 -7.56 20.11 9.23
N ASN A 15 -8.67 19.53 8.74
CA ASN A 15 -9.71 18.98 9.59
C ASN A 15 -10.34 17.72 9.00
N ARG A 16 -11.10 17.01 9.84
CA ARG A 16 -11.74 15.74 9.47
C ARG A 16 -12.67 15.86 8.27
N LYS A 17 -13.47 16.93 8.20
CA LYS A 17 -14.42 17.14 7.10
C LYS A 17 -13.70 17.29 5.76
N LYS A 18 -12.70 18.18 5.70
CA LYS A 18 -11.85 18.36 4.51
C LYS A 18 -11.10 17.08 4.13
N THR A 19 -10.67 16.30 5.11
CA THR A 19 -10.00 15.01 4.86
C THR A 19 -10.94 14.02 4.18
N ILE A 20 -12.19 13.90 4.67
CA ILE A 20 -13.22 13.06 4.04
C ILE A 20 -13.51 13.54 2.61
N GLU A 21 -13.68 14.84 2.40
CA GLU A 21 -13.88 15.41 1.07
C GLU A 21 -12.71 15.08 0.12
N THR A 22 -11.48 15.14 0.63
CA THR A 22 -10.27 14.81 -0.13
C THR A 22 -10.20 13.31 -0.45
N ILE A 23 -10.62 12.42 0.45
CA ILE A 23 -10.73 10.97 0.16
C ILE A 23 -11.74 10.72 -0.97
N LEU A 24 -12.88 11.42 -0.96
CA LEU A 24 -13.94 11.22 -1.94
C LEU A 24 -13.60 11.80 -3.32
N LYS A 25 -13.01 13.00 -3.36
CA LYS A 25 -12.87 13.80 -4.59
C LYS A 25 -11.42 14.13 -4.96
N GLY A 26 -10.49 14.05 -4.03
CA GLY A 26 -9.09 14.39 -4.22
C GLY A 26 -8.41 13.53 -5.29
N LYS A 27 -7.46 14.11 -6.00
CA LYS A 27 -6.61 13.39 -6.95
C LYS A 27 -5.45 12.75 -6.19
N LEU A 28 -5.19 11.47 -6.45
CA LEU A 28 -4.03 10.79 -5.89
C LEU A 28 -2.77 11.37 -6.52
N ASN A 29 -1.95 12.05 -5.71
CA ASN A 29 -0.61 12.49 -6.11
C ASN A 29 0.37 11.34 -5.86
N LEU A 30 1.29 11.10 -6.79
CA LEU A 30 2.32 10.05 -6.65
C LEU A 30 3.68 10.67 -6.94
N PRO A 31 4.56 10.75 -5.94
CA PRO A 31 5.88 11.33 -6.12
C PRO A 31 6.71 10.61 -7.20
N GLY A 32 7.56 11.37 -7.90
CA GLY A 32 8.37 10.87 -9.01
C GLY A 32 9.44 9.85 -8.61
N TYR A 33 9.89 9.85 -7.35
CA TYR A 33 10.88 8.91 -6.83
C TYR A 33 10.33 7.49 -6.59
N LEU A 34 9.01 7.30 -6.68
CA LEU A 34 8.41 5.97 -6.57
C LEU A 34 8.70 5.14 -7.83
N THR A 35 9.09 3.88 -7.63
CA THR A 35 9.27 2.93 -8.74
C THR A 35 7.98 2.77 -9.55
N ALA A 36 8.10 2.36 -10.81
CA ALA A 36 6.94 2.18 -11.69
C ALA A 36 5.94 1.18 -11.11
N GLU A 37 6.43 0.09 -10.53
CA GLU A 37 5.63 -0.95 -9.89
C GLU A 37 4.95 -0.45 -8.62
N ALA A 38 5.61 0.38 -7.81
CA ALA A 38 5.00 0.98 -6.63
C ALA A 38 3.88 1.94 -7.01
N ARG A 39 4.10 2.79 -8.02
CA ARG A 39 3.07 3.70 -8.53
C ARG A 39 1.87 2.95 -9.10
N ASP A 40 2.10 1.89 -9.88
CA ASP A 40 1.02 1.07 -10.44
C ASP A 40 0.21 0.38 -9.32
N LEU A 41 0.89 -0.24 -8.35
CA LEU A 41 0.24 -0.90 -7.21
C LEU A 41 -0.69 0.06 -6.47
N ILE A 42 -0.17 1.23 -6.08
CA ILE A 42 -0.95 2.21 -5.32
C ILE A 42 -2.15 2.72 -6.16
N ARG A 43 -1.96 3.00 -7.46
CA ARG A 43 -3.05 3.45 -8.33
C ARG A 43 -4.17 2.43 -8.45
N ARG A 44 -3.84 1.14 -8.52
CA ARG A 44 -4.82 0.07 -8.65
C ARG A 44 -5.53 -0.23 -7.32
N LEU A 45 -4.83 -0.14 -6.19
CA LEU A 45 -5.45 -0.28 -4.87
C LEU A 45 -6.37 0.90 -4.53
N MET A 46 -5.95 2.12 -4.86
CA MET A 46 -6.66 3.36 -4.52
C MET A 46 -7.62 3.84 -5.62
N LYS A 47 -8.28 2.91 -6.32
CA LYS A 47 -9.37 3.26 -7.25
C LYS A 47 -10.61 3.70 -6.48
N ARG A 48 -11.26 4.78 -6.95
CA ARG A 48 -12.52 5.27 -6.35
C ARG A 48 -13.62 4.23 -6.46
N GLN A 49 -13.79 3.68 -7.67
CA GLN A 49 -14.75 2.62 -7.93
C GLN A 49 -14.27 1.31 -7.29
N VAL A 50 -15.02 0.81 -6.32
CA VAL A 50 -14.69 -0.41 -5.57
C VAL A 50 -14.44 -1.61 -6.50
N PRO A 51 -15.28 -1.90 -7.52
CA PRO A 51 -15.07 -3.07 -8.39
C PRO A 51 -13.80 -2.99 -9.24
N GLN A 52 -13.22 -1.81 -9.41
CA GLN A 52 -11.99 -1.60 -10.17
C GLN A 52 -10.73 -1.69 -9.31
N ARG A 53 -10.88 -1.84 -7.99
CA ARG A 53 -9.72 -1.96 -7.10
C ARG A 53 -9.04 -3.31 -7.32
N LEU A 54 -7.71 -3.31 -7.28
CA LEU A 54 -6.94 -4.55 -7.24
C LEU A 54 -7.36 -5.36 -6.01
N GLY A 55 -7.80 -6.60 -6.22
CA GLY A 55 -8.30 -7.48 -5.18
C GLY A 55 -9.79 -7.34 -4.87
N ALA A 56 -10.57 -6.55 -5.62
CA ALA A 56 -12.03 -6.51 -5.47
C ALA A 56 -12.77 -7.61 -6.27
N GLY A 57 -12.05 -8.35 -7.13
CA GLY A 57 -12.61 -9.44 -7.93
C GLY A 57 -12.53 -10.79 -7.22
N ILE A 58 -12.94 -11.86 -7.92
CA ILE A 58 -13.00 -13.24 -7.39
C ILE A 58 -11.64 -13.73 -6.86
N SER A 59 -10.55 -13.29 -7.49
CA SER A 59 -9.19 -13.65 -7.09
C SER A 59 -8.69 -12.93 -5.84
N ASP A 60 -9.42 -11.93 -5.33
CA ASP A 60 -9.19 -11.26 -4.06
C ASP A 60 -7.70 -10.97 -3.79
N GLY A 61 -7.15 -11.38 -2.65
CA GLY A 61 -5.76 -11.19 -2.28
C GLY A 61 -4.78 -11.87 -3.23
N ALA A 62 -5.16 -12.90 -4.00
CA ALA A 62 -4.27 -13.52 -4.97
C ALA A 62 -3.90 -12.54 -6.09
N ALA A 63 -4.82 -11.68 -6.52
CA ALA A 63 -4.53 -10.62 -7.50
C ALA A 63 -3.50 -9.62 -6.96
N VAL A 64 -3.60 -9.29 -5.66
CA VAL A 64 -2.64 -8.40 -4.99
C VAL A 64 -1.27 -9.07 -4.90
N ARG A 65 -1.21 -10.34 -4.49
CA ARG A 65 0.03 -11.13 -4.36
C ARG A 65 0.76 -11.33 -5.69
N ALA A 66 0.03 -11.44 -6.79
CA ALA A 66 0.57 -11.62 -8.13
C ALA A 66 1.09 -10.32 -8.77
N HIS A 67 0.89 -9.15 -8.13
CA HIS A 67 1.32 -7.87 -8.68
C HIS A 67 2.86 -7.79 -8.79
N PRO A 68 3.44 -7.20 -9.87
CA PRO A 68 4.89 -7.11 -10.08
C PRO A 68 5.68 -6.47 -8.94
N PHE A 69 5.04 -5.59 -8.16
CA PHE A 69 5.62 -5.03 -6.93
C PHE A 69 6.08 -6.12 -5.94
N PHE A 70 5.36 -7.25 -5.87
CA PHE A 70 5.66 -8.37 -4.98
C PHE A 70 6.40 -9.53 -5.69
N LYS A 71 6.97 -9.31 -6.89
CA LYS A 71 7.61 -10.37 -7.69
C LYS A 71 8.74 -11.13 -6.97
N HIS A 72 9.38 -10.50 -5.98
CA HIS A 72 10.47 -11.09 -5.19
C HIS A 72 10.00 -11.68 -3.86
N VAL A 73 8.69 -11.69 -3.58
CA VAL A 73 8.14 -12.17 -2.32
C VAL A 73 7.76 -13.64 -2.42
N GLN A 74 8.43 -14.48 -1.64
CA GLN A 74 8.03 -15.87 -1.42
C GLN A 74 6.95 -15.95 -0.35
N TRP A 75 5.69 -15.98 -0.77
CA TRP A 75 4.54 -15.95 0.15
C TRP A 75 4.51 -17.13 1.13
N ALA A 76 5.03 -18.30 0.74
CA ALA A 76 5.17 -19.43 1.64
C ALA A 76 6.11 -19.09 2.81
N ASP A 77 7.26 -18.45 2.55
CA ASP A 77 8.22 -18.09 3.58
C ASP A 77 7.71 -16.97 4.48
N VAL A 78 6.92 -16.03 3.94
CA VAL A 78 6.20 -15.01 4.72
C VAL A 78 5.27 -15.67 5.74
N ILE A 79 4.43 -16.61 5.30
CA ILE A 79 3.45 -17.29 6.14
C ILE A 79 4.15 -18.12 7.23
N HIS A 80 5.24 -18.80 6.88
CA HIS A 80 6.02 -19.61 7.81
C HIS A 80 7.05 -18.79 8.61
N ARG A 81 7.04 -17.45 8.51
CA ARG A 81 7.94 -16.53 9.23
C ARG A 81 9.42 -16.84 9.04
N ARG A 82 9.80 -17.30 7.85
CA ARG A 82 11.18 -17.65 7.49
C ARG A 82 11.99 -16.46 6.96
N LEU A 83 11.31 -15.38 6.56
CA LEU A 83 11.98 -14.16 6.12
C LEU A 83 12.49 -13.36 7.32
N GLU A 84 13.72 -12.87 7.20
CA GLU A 84 14.28 -11.96 8.19
C GLU A 84 13.60 -10.59 8.10
N PRO A 85 13.08 -10.03 9.22
CA PRO A 85 12.48 -8.71 9.22
C PRO A 85 13.55 -7.63 9.02
N PRO A 86 13.26 -6.55 8.27
CA PRO A 86 14.22 -5.47 8.03
C PRO A 86 14.54 -4.65 9.28
N ILE A 87 13.68 -4.70 10.30
CA ILE A 87 13.85 -3.99 11.57
C ILE A 87 13.64 -4.99 12.69
N LYS A 88 14.66 -5.17 13.53
CA LYS A 88 14.61 -5.97 14.76
C LYS A 88 14.69 -5.02 15.96
N PRO A 89 13.60 -4.81 16.72
CA PRO A 89 13.62 -3.91 17.86
C PRO A 89 14.63 -4.37 18.91
N VAL A 90 15.42 -3.44 19.44
CA VAL A 90 16.26 -3.71 20.62
C VAL A 90 15.37 -3.58 21.85
N LEU A 91 15.26 -4.66 22.63
CA LEU A 91 14.54 -4.63 23.89
C LEU A 91 15.45 -4.07 24.97
N VAL A 92 15.06 -2.93 25.53
CA VAL A 92 15.65 -2.38 26.76
C VAL A 92 14.71 -2.73 27.90
N SER A 93 15.15 -3.62 28.79
CA SER A 93 14.51 -3.84 30.09
C SER A 93 15.06 -2.80 31.07
N TYR A 94 14.18 -1.96 31.62
CA TYR A 94 14.48 -1.11 32.77
C TYR A 94 14.27 -1.87 34.08
#